data_AF-Q2NDW8-F1
#
_entry.id   AF-Q2NDW8-F1
#
_cell.length_a   1.000
_cell.length_b   1.000
_cell.length_c   1.000
_cell.angle_alpha   90.00
_cell.angle_beta   90.00
_cell.angle_gamma   90.00
#
_symmetry.space_group_name_H-M   'P 1'
#
loop_
_entity.id
_entity.type
_entity.pdbx_description
1 polymer ?
#
loop_
_entity_poly.entity_id
_entity_poly.type
_entity_poly.pdbx_seq_one_letter_code
_entity_poly.pdbx_strand_id
1 'polypeptide(L)'
;MGRLSRFNPAPGVKDFWTEFRRPQPYRIPILLASIAIPGAMLYMFASQETMVPPRSPDVTYITSFAPDRTDDEIIESNIENQLRKDERRERLEEIEARRRALYRELGRASGLDVDAMEAEAEAERIREEAEAEIERRERLDAAGLEEIE
;
A
#
# COMPACT_ATOMS: atom_id res chain seq x y z
N MET A 1 1.76 44.71 -1.70
CA MET A 1 2.90 44.29 -0.84
C MET A 1 2.65 42.87 -0.38
N GLY A 2 3.52 41.94 -0.77
CA GLY A 2 3.28 40.49 -0.65
C GLY A 2 3.37 39.95 0.78
N ARG A 3 2.56 38.93 1.08
CA ARG A 3 2.45 38.29 2.41
C ARG A 3 3.80 37.80 2.97
N LEU A 4 4.76 37.46 2.11
CA LEU A 4 6.12 37.05 2.45
C LEU A 4 6.95 38.16 3.14
N SER A 5 6.68 39.44 2.86
CA SER A 5 7.36 40.56 3.52
C SER A 5 6.94 40.74 4.98
N ARG A 6 5.75 40.26 5.36
CA ARG A 6 5.21 40.42 6.72
C ARG A 6 5.75 39.37 7.69
N PHE A 7 6.25 38.25 7.18
CA PHE A 7 6.82 37.15 7.96
C PHE A 7 8.35 37.06 7.83
N ASN A 8 9.01 38.15 7.40
CA ASN A 8 10.47 38.18 7.29
C ASN A 8 11.09 38.30 8.70
N PRO A 9 11.87 37.32 9.18
CA PRO A 9 12.49 37.37 10.51
C PRO A 9 13.75 38.26 10.55
N ALA A 10 14.30 38.66 9.40
CA ALA A 10 15.56 39.38 9.31
C ALA A 10 15.59 40.72 10.11
N PRO A 11 14.53 41.55 10.11
CA PRO A 11 14.50 42.76 10.95
C PRO A 11 14.57 42.44 12.43
N GLY A 12 13.84 41.43 12.91
CA GLY A 12 13.83 41.05 14.33
C GLY A 12 15.19 40.54 14.81
N VAL A 13 15.89 39.75 13.99
CA VAL A 13 17.26 39.30 14.31
C VAL A 13 18.24 40.47 14.35
N LYS A 14 18.11 41.45 13.45
CA LYS A 14 18.95 42.64 13.41
C LYS A 14 18.72 43.56 14.63
N ASP A 15 17.47 43.73 15.04
CA ASP A 15 17.11 44.53 16.22
C ASP A 15 17.65 43.87 17.50
N PHE A 16 17.48 42.56 17.64
CA PHE A 16 18.08 41.80 18.75
C PHE A 16 19.61 41.95 18.81
N TRP A 17 20.29 41.80 17.68
CA TRP A 17 21.75 41.91 17.62
C TRP A 17 22.26 43.32 17.96
N THR A 18 21.50 44.34 17.56
CA THR A 18 21.78 45.73 17.89
C THR A 18 21.66 45.98 19.39
N GLU A 19 20.62 45.45 20.04
CA GLU A 19 20.43 45.57 21.48
C GLU A 19 21.46 44.77 22.28
N PHE A 20 21.78 43.56 21.83
CA PHE A 20 22.73 42.69 22.48
C PHE A 20 24.16 43.25 22.50
N ARG A 21 24.56 43.97 21.44
CA ARG A 21 25.87 44.64 21.33
C ARG A 21 26.01 45.89 22.19
N ARG A 22 24.93 46.43 22.75
CA ARG A 22 25.02 47.60 23.63
C ARG A 22 25.82 47.25 24.90
N PRO A 23 26.65 48.18 25.42
CA PRO A 23 27.46 47.94 26.60
C PRO A 23 26.59 47.98 27.87
N GLN A 24 25.77 46.96 28.06
CA GLN A 24 24.98 46.76 29.27
C GLN A 24 25.61 45.63 30.12
N PRO A 25 25.77 45.80 31.44
CA PRO A 25 26.43 44.80 32.29
C PRO A 25 25.62 43.51 32.43
N TYR A 26 24.29 43.55 32.24
CA TYR A 26 23.39 42.42 32.48
C TYR A 26 22.96 41.63 31.23
N ARG A 27 23.51 41.90 30.04
CA ARG A 27 23.11 41.22 28.78
C ARG A 27 23.22 39.68 28.86
N ILE A 28 24.29 39.16 29.44
CA ILE A 28 24.51 37.71 29.54
C ILE A 28 23.64 37.10 30.66
N PRO A 29 23.61 37.65 31.89
CA PRO A 29 22.74 37.13 32.94
C PRO A 29 21.26 37.05 32.55
N ILE A 30 20.73 38.11 31.92
CA ILE A 30 19.33 38.16 31.47
C ILE A 30 19.10 37.13 30.38
N LEU A 31 19.99 37.04 29.37
CA LEU A 31 19.87 36.05 28.30
C LEU A 31 19.89 34.62 28.84
N LEU A 32 20.79 34.31 29.78
CA LEU A 32 20.86 33.00 30.41
C LEU A 32 19.59 32.68 31.21
N ALA A 33 19.05 33.64 31.98
CA ALA A 33 17.79 33.46 32.70
C ALA A 33 16.61 33.22 31.74
N SER A 34 16.55 33.97 30.63
CA SER A 34 15.52 33.82 29.60
C SER A 34 15.60 32.50 28.86
N ILE A 35 16.78 31.88 28.72
CA ILE A 35 16.95 30.55 28.13
C ILE A 35 16.67 29.45 29.18
N ALA A 36 17.10 29.65 30.42
CA ALA A 36 17.02 28.65 31.47
C ALA A 36 15.58 28.26 31.81
N ILE A 37 14.65 29.23 31.86
CA ILE A 37 13.24 28.96 32.20
C ILE A 37 12.56 28.06 31.14
N PRO A 38 12.48 28.43 29.85
CA PRO A 38 11.89 27.57 28.82
C PRO A 38 12.73 26.30 28.58
N GLY A 39 14.05 26.39 28.69
CA GLY A 39 14.94 25.23 28.55
C GLY A 39 14.70 24.18 29.62
N ALA A 40 14.53 24.57 30.88
CA ALA A 40 14.20 23.66 31.98
C ALA A 40 12.83 23.00 31.77
N MET A 41 11.83 23.77 31.30
CA MET A 41 10.52 23.20 30.97
C MET A 41 10.63 22.14 29.87
N LEU A 42 11.29 22.47 28.75
CA LEU A 42 11.49 21.51 27.65
C LEU A 42 12.28 20.28 28.10
N TYR A 43 13.30 20.46 28.94
CA TYR A 43 14.09 19.37 29.50
C TYR A 43 13.23 18.39 30.33
N MET A 44 12.28 18.89 31.12
CA MET A 44 11.37 18.03 31.90
C MET A 44 10.45 17.16 31.02
N PHE A 45 10.15 17.60 29.80
CA PHE A 45 9.33 16.84 28.85
C PHE A 45 10.17 15.97 27.89
N ALA A 46 11.43 16.32 27.65
CA ALA A 46 12.30 15.62 26.71
C ALA A 46 12.57 14.16 27.09
N SER A 47 12.44 13.80 28.38
CA SER A 47 12.68 12.44 28.85
C SER A 47 11.43 11.53 28.82
N GLN A 48 10.30 12.01 28.30
CA GLN A 48 9.06 11.24 28.25
C GLN A 48 8.95 10.48 26.92
N GLU A 49 9.56 9.29 26.88
CA GLU A 49 9.29 8.32 25.82
C GLU A 49 8.29 7.29 26.34
N THR A 50 7.06 7.30 25.82
CA THR A 50 6.08 6.25 26.12
C THR A 50 5.93 5.36 24.90
N MET A 51 6.68 4.25 24.88
CA MET A 51 6.48 3.21 23.87
C MET A 51 5.26 2.39 24.26
N VAL A 52 4.10 2.72 23.69
CA VAL A 52 2.90 1.89 23.85
C VAL A 52 3.04 0.71 22.89
N PRO A 53 3.06 -0.55 23.38
CA PRO A 53 3.05 -1.69 22.48
C PRO A 53 1.78 -1.61 21.60
N PRO A 54 1.85 -1.98 20.31
CA PRO A 54 0.69 -1.95 19.44
C PRO A 54 -0.43 -2.78 20.08
N ARG A 55 -1.63 -2.19 20.18
CA ARG A 55 -2.80 -2.93 20.68
C ARG A 55 -3.09 -4.07 19.70
N SER A 56 -3.15 -5.30 20.20
CA SER A 56 -3.61 -6.43 19.39
C SER A 56 -5.02 -6.14 18.87
N PRO A 57 -5.34 -6.49 17.62
CA PRO A 57 -6.68 -6.29 17.07
C PRO A 57 -7.71 -7.17 17.77
N ASP A 58 -8.93 -6.63 17.95
CA ASP A 58 -10.07 -7.39 18.44
C ASP A 58 -10.58 -8.32 17.31
N VAL A 59 -10.27 -9.61 17.39
CA VAL A 59 -10.73 -10.60 16.40
C VAL A 59 -12.08 -11.17 16.80
N THR A 60 -13.12 -10.86 16.02
CA THR A 60 -14.44 -11.51 16.16
C THR A 60 -14.53 -12.67 15.18
N TYR A 61 -14.57 -13.90 15.69
CA TYR A 61 -14.79 -15.08 14.87
C TYR A 61 -16.29 -15.24 14.59
N ILE A 62 -16.65 -15.31 13.29
CA ILE A 62 -18.00 -15.65 12.84
C ILE A 62 -17.97 -17.09 12.36
N THR A 63 -18.57 -18.01 13.12
CA THR A 63 -18.66 -19.43 12.73
C THR A 63 -19.90 -19.65 11.87
N SER A 64 -19.71 -20.04 10.61
CA SER A 64 -20.83 -20.37 9.69
C SER A 64 -21.21 -21.85 9.70
N PHE A 65 -20.41 -22.70 10.34
CA PHE A 65 -20.63 -24.13 10.44
C PHE A 65 -20.98 -24.53 11.87
N ALA A 66 -21.68 -25.67 12.01
CA ALA A 66 -22.00 -26.24 13.31
C ALA A 66 -20.69 -26.62 14.06
N PRO A 67 -20.58 -26.31 15.37
CA PRO A 67 -19.35 -26.52 16.14
C PRO A 67 -19.07 -28.01 16.41
N ASP A 68 -20.07 -28.87 16.28
CA ASP A 68 -20.05 -30.31 16.54
C ASP A 68 -19.95 -31.15 15.26
N ARG A 69 -19.73 -30.51 14.11
CA ARG A 69 -19.55 -31.19 12.83
C ARG A 69 -18.31 -32.07 12.84
N THR A 70 -18.47 -33.29 12.37
CA THR A 70 -17.38 -34.28 12.28
C THR A 70 -16.52 -34.10 11.02
N ASP A 71 -15.30 -34.61 11.05
CA ASP A 71 -14.39 -34.58 9.89
C ASP A 71 -14.99 -35.31 8.67
N ASP A 72 -15.69 -36.42 8.88
CA ASP A 72 -16.36 -37.18 7.81
C ASP A 72 -17.45 -36.33 7.13
N GLU A 73 -18.25 -35.61 7.91
CA GLU A 73 -19.26 -34.68 7.37
C GLU A 73 -18.63 -33.49 6.63
N ILE A 74 -17.42 -33.06 7.04
CA ILE A 74 -16.66 -32.02 6.33
C ILE A 74 -16.22 -32.54 4.97
N ILE A 75 -15.63 -33.74 4.93
CA ILE A 75 -15.14 -34.37 3.70
C ILE A 75 -16.30 -34.56 2.71
N GLU A 76 -17.42 -35.14 3.16
CA GLU A 76 -18.58 -35.41 2.30
C GLU A 76 -19.12 -34.13 1.66
N SER A 77 -19.33 -33.08 2.45
CA SER A 77 -19.80 -31.80 1.93
C SER A 77 -18.79 -31.11 1.02
N ASN A 78 -17.49 -31.28 1.28
CA ASN A 78 -16.46 -30.74 0.40
C ASN A 78 -16.50 -31.43 -0.96
N ILE A 79 -16.63 -32.77 -0.99
CA ILE A 79 -16.77 -33.54 -2.23
C ILE A 79 -18.01 -33.07 -3.00
N GLU A 80 -19.16 -32.98 -2.34
CA GLU A 80 -20.40 -32.52 -2.96
C GLU A 80 -20.26 -31.08 -3.51
N ASN A 81 -19.58 -30.20 -2.77
CA ASN A 81 -19.34 -28.84 -3.22
C ASN A 81 -18.35 -28.77 -4.38
N GLN A 82 -17.36 -29.66 -4.45
CA GLN A 82 -16.45 -29.73 -5.60
C GLN A 82 -17.18 -30.19 -6.85
N LEU A 83 -18.00 -31.24 -6.76
CA LEU A 83 -18.84 -31.70 -7.87
C LEU A 83 -19.71 -30.56 -8.43
N ARG A 84 -20.43 -29.83 -7.56
CA ARG A 84 -21.24 -28.66 -7.97
C ARG A 84 -20.41 -27.51 -8.55
N LYS A 85 -19.16 -27.34 -8.11
CA LYS A 85 -18.25 -26.32 -8.67
C LYS A 85 -17.78 -26.75 -10.06
N ASP A 86 -17.39 -28.01 -10.21
CA ASP A 86 -16.92 -28.57 -11.47
C ASP A 86 -18.00 -28.50 -12.54
N GLU A 87 -19.23 -28.92 -12.24
CA GLU A 87 -20.39 -28.82 -13.14
C GLU A 87 -20.73 -27.37 -13.53
N ARG A 88 -20.50 -26.41 -12.63
CA ARG A 88 -20.71 -24.99 -12.93
C ARG A 88 -19.58 -24.44 -13.80
N ARG A 89 -18.34 -24.83 -13.52
CA ARG A 89 -17.17 -24.44 -14.31
C ARG A 89 -17.30 -24.94 -15.73
N GLU A 90 -17.61 -26.21 -15.95
CA GLU A 90 -17.80 -26.79 -17.28
C GLU A 90 -18.86 -26.02 -18.08
N ARG A 91 -20.03 -25.76 -17.48
CA ARG A 91 -21.08 -24.95 -18.12
C ARG A 91 -20.64 -23.53 -18.45
N LEU A 92 -19.88 -22.89 -17.56
CA LEU A 92 -19.37 -21.54 -17.81
C LEU A 92 -18.33 -21.53 -18.94
N GLU A 93 -17.46 -22.53 -18.99
CA GLU A 93 -16.48 -22.70 -20.06
C GLU A 93 -17.16 -22.91 -21.41
N GLU A 94 -18.22 -23.73 -21.47
CA GLU A 94 -19.05 -23.91 -22.66
C GLU A 94 -19.71 -22.58 -23.11
N ILE A 95 -20.31 -21.85 -22.17
CA ILE A 95 -20.94 -20.56 -22.44
C ILE A 95 -19.90 -19.56 -22.95
N GLU A 96 -18.72 -19.52 -22.34
CA GLU A 96 -17.66 -18.61 -22.74
C GLU A 96 -17.05 -18.98 -24.09
N ALA A 97 -16.84 -20.27 -24.37
CA ALA A 97 -16.39 -20.75 -25.67
C ALA A 97 -17.39 -20.34 -26.76
N ARG A 98 -18.68 -20.56 -26.52
CA ARG A 98 -19.75 -20.12 -27.44
C ARG A 98 -19.79 -18.60 -27.59
N ARG A 99 -19.62 -17.85 -26.49
CA ARG A 99 -19.56 -16.38 -26.52
C ARG A 99 -18.40 -15.90 -27.38
N ARG A 100 -17.19 -16.44 -27.19
CA ARG A 100 -16.00 -16.13 -27.99
C ARG A 100 -16.22 -16.44 -29.47
N ALA A 101 -16.80 -17.61 -29.79
CA ALA A 101 -17.13 -17.98 -31.16
C ALA A 101 -18.09 -16.98 -31.81
N LEU A 102 -19.18 -16.60 -31.12
CA LEU A 102 -20.14 -15.62 -31.60
C LEU A 102 -19.51 -14.24 -31.85
N TYR A 103 -18.65 -13.76 -30.95
CA TYR A 103 -17.95 -12.49 -31.14
C TYR A 103 -16.96 -12.53 -32.31
N ARG A 104 -16.26 -13.65 -32.50
CA ARG A 104 -15.38 -13.86 -33.67
C ARG A 104 -16.17 -13.81 -34.97
N GLU A 105 -17.30 -14.50 -35.04
CA GLU A 105 -18.19 -14.47 -36.21
C GLU A 105 -18.75 -13.08 -36.47
N LEU A 106 -19.20 -12.37 -35.43
CA LEU A 106 -19.68 -11.00 -35.54
C LEU A 106 -18.59 -10.04 -36.04
N GLY A 107 -17.38 -10.18 -35.52
CA GLY A 107 -16.21 -9.41 -35.97
C GLY A 107 -15.97 -9.59 -37.46
N ARG A 108 -15.89 -10.85 -37.91
CA ARG A 108 -15.73 -11.19 -39.34
C ARG A 108 -16.87 -10.62 -40.20
N ALA A 109 -18.12 -10.74 -39.74
CA ALA A 109 -19.29 -10.22 -40.46
C ALA A 109 -19.29 -8.68 -40.56
N SER A 110 -18.76 -7.98 -39.56
CA SER A 110 -18.62 -6.52 -39.55
C SER A 110 -17.42 -6.00 -40.36
N GLY A 111 -16.60 -6.89 -40.93
CA GLY A 111 -15.43 -6.54 -41.74
C GLY A 111 -14.13 -6.34 -40.95
N LEU A 112 -14.07 -6.78 -39.69
CA LEU A 112 -12.83 -6.79 -38.89
C LEU A 112 -11.99 -8.04 -39.22
N ASP A 113 -10.66 -7.87 -39.31
CA ASP A 113 -9.70 -8.96 -39.44
C ASP A 113 -9.38 -9.55 -38.05
N VAL A 114 -10.25 -10.44 -37.59
CA VAL A 114 -10.14 -11.05 -36.26
C VAL A 114 -8.91 -11.95 -36.13
N ASP A 115 -8.48 -12.58 -37.22
CA ASP A 115 -7.36 -13.53 -37.19
C ASP A 115 -6.02 -12.79 -37.00
N ALA A 116 -5.85 -11.63 -37.65
CA ALA A 116 -4.69 -10.76 -37.42
C ALA A 116 -4.68 -10.19 -35.98
N MET A 117 -5.84 -9.78 -35.46
CA MET A 117 -5.96 -9.26 -34.09
C MET A 117 -5.63 -10.33 -33.04
N GLU A 118 -6.07 -11.58 -33.23
CA GLU A 118 -5.75 -12.69 -32.32
C GLU A 118 -4.25 -13.00 -32.32
N ALA A 119 -3.59 -12.96 -33.48
CA ALA A 119 -2.15 -13.17 -33.58
C ALA A 119 -1.34 -12.06 -32.89
N GLU A 120 -1.75 -10.80 -33.04
CA GLU A 120 -1.12 -9.67 -32.35
C GLU A 120 -1.32 -9.76 -30.83
N ALA A 121 -2.52 -10.10 -30.38
CA ALA A 121 -2.84 -10.26 -28.96
C ALA A 121 -2.03 -11.40 -28.31
N GLU A 122 -1.84 -12.53 -28.99
CA GLU A 122 -1.00 -13.62 -28.47
C GLU A 122 0.48 -13.21 -28.39
N ALA A 123 0.99 -12.48 -29.39
CA ALA A 123 2.34 -11.96 -29.37
C ALA A 123 2.57 -10.91 -28.26
N GLU A 124 1.56 -10.11 -27.94
CA GLU A 124 1.57 -9.20 -26.79
C GLU A 124 1.55 -9.97 -25.47
N ARG A 125 0.65 -10.94 -25.29
CA ARG A 125 0.59 -11.79 -24.09
C ARG A 125 1.90 -12.49 -23.77
N ILE A 126 2.57 -13.07 -24.77
CA ILE A 126 3.86 -13.75 -24.57
C ILE A 126 4.93 -12.76 -24.08
N ARG A 127 4.91 -11.51 -24.58
CA ARG A 127 5.84 -10.47 -24.13
C ARG A 127 5.55 -10.04 -22.70
N GLU A 128 4.28 -9.80 -22.38
CA GLU A 128 3.85 -9.45 -21.03
C GLU A 128 4.17 -10.56 -20.01
N GLU A 129 3.93 -11.83 -20.37
CA GLU A 129 4.25 -12.97 -19.51
C GLU A 129 5.77 -13.09 -19.26
N ALA A 130 6.59 -12.85 -20.28
CA ALA A 130 8.05 -12.83 -20.13
C ALA A 130 8.54 -11.66 -19.26
N GLU A 131 7.97 -10.47 -19.43
CA GLU A 131 8.29 -9.30 -18.61
C GLU A 131 7.85 -9.49 -17.15
N ALA A 132 6.66 -10.04 -16.93
CA ALA A 132 6.14 -10.34 -15.60
C ALA A 132 6.99 -11.38 -14.86
N GLU A 133 7.53 -12.37 -15.58
CA GLU A 133 8.42 -13.38 -15.00
C GLU A 133 9.79 -12.79 -14.63
N ILE A 134 10.33 -11.90 -15.47
CA ILE A 134 11.55 -11.15 -15.13
C ILE A 134 11.31 -10.30 -13.87
N GLU A 135 10.22 -9.55 -13.81
CA GLU A 135 9.87 -8.72 -12.65
C GLU A 135 9.63 -9.57 -11.39
N ARG A 136 8.98 -10.73 -11.54
CA ARG A 136 8.78 -11.69 -10.44
C ARG A 136 10.13 -12.17 -9.91
N ARG A 137 11.06 -12.53 -10.79
CA ARG A 137 12.40 -12.96 -10.42
C ARG A 137 13.21 -11.86 -9.73
N GLU A 138 13.19 -10.64 -10.26
CA GLU A 138 13.85 -9.49 -9.63
C GLU A 138 13.30 -9.19 -8.22
N ARG A 139 11.98 -9.34 -8.03
CA ARG A 139 11.35 -9.19 -6.71
C ARG A 139 11.77 -10.28 -5.72
N LEU A 140 11.90 -11.52 -6.20
CA LEU A 140 12.38 -12.65 -5.38
C LEU A 140 13.85 -12.44 -4.98
N ASP A 141 14.70 -12.04 -5.92
CA ASP A 141 16.12 -11.72 -5.69
C ASP A 141 16.27 -10.56 -4.70
N ALA A 142 15.48 -9.49 -4.85
CA ALA A 142 15.48 -8.34 -3.92
C ALA A 142 14.99 -8.71 -2.50
N ALA A 143 14.13 -9.72 -2.39
CA ALA A 143 13.66 -10.25 -1.10
C ALA A 143 14.62 -11.29 -0.49
N GLY A 144 15.68 -11.69 -1.20
CA GLY A 144 16.64 -12.70 -0.76
C GLY A 144 16.05 -14.12 -0.69
N LEU A 145 15.02 -14.39 -1.49
CA LEU A 145 14.36 -15.69 -1.58
C LEU A 145 14.68 -16.29 -2.95
N GLU A 146 15.33 -17.45 -2.99
CA GLU A 146 15.46 -18.21 -4.23
C GLU A 146 14.12 -18.85 -4.61
N GLU A 147 13.83 -18.90 -5.91
CA GLU A 147 12.64 -19.55 -6.44
C GLU A 147 12.70 -21.05 -6.12
N ILE A 148 11.72 -21.55 -5.35
CA ILE A 148 11.58 -22.97 -5.03
C ILE A 148 10.90 -23.63 -6.22
N GLU A 149 11.63 -24.50 -6.91
CA GLU A 149 11.20 -25.32 -8.05
C GLU A 149 10.04 -26.28 -7.69
#